data_AF-A0AB37KFT6-F1
#
_entry.id   AF-A0AB37KFT6-F1
#
_cell.length_a   1.000
_cell.length_b   1.000
_cell.length_c   1.000
_cell.angle_alpha   90.00
_cell.angle_beta   90.00
_cell.angle_gamma   90.00
#
_symmetry.space_group_name_H-M   'P 1'
#
loop_
_entity.id
_entity.type
_entity.pdbx_description
1 polymer ?
#
loop_
_entity_poly.entity_id
_entity_poly.type
_entity_poly.pdbx_seq_one_letter_code
_entity_poly.pdbx_strand_id
1 'polypeptide(L)'
;MENYDQLLAYLCTRLEHFDNDCVTFLRKHSKKYVETEQKMNEILEHTAIKNFLINEDSIYLTEEEHKLFIRYMGLENYLYTLENAVIYLLGCHDTTILQSIFHEFKNEKESMFQKTEEQ
;
A
#
# COMPACT_ATOMS: atom_id res chain seq x y z
N MET A 1 -8.62 30.54 -6.80
CA MET A 1 -7.85 29.95 -5.69
C MET A 1 -8.56 28.72 -5.11
N GLU A 2 -9.88 28.73 -4.89
CA GLU A 2 -10.65 27.58 -4.34
C GLU A 2 -10.47 26.23 -5.06
N ASN A 3 -10.26 26.22 -6.38
CA ASN A 3 -10.16 24.98 -7.15
C ASN A 3 -8.84 24.21 -6.89
N TYR A 4 -7.77 24.90 -6.49
CA TYR A 4 -6.48 24.25 -6.24
C TYR A 4 -6.40 23.59 -4.86
N ASP A 5 -6.94 24.25 -3.83
CA ASP A 5 -6.98 23.69 -2.48
C ASP A 5 -7.89 22.44 -2.44
N GLN A 6 -8.98 22.46 -3.21
CA GLN A 6 -9.86 21.29 -3.37
C GLN A 6 -9.18 20.14 -4.11
N LEU A 7 -8.44 20.41 -5.18
CA LEU A 7 -7.67 19.40 -5.91
C LEU A 7 -6.57 18.78 -5.02
N LEU A 8 -5.84 19.62 -4.28
CA LEU A 8 -4.80 19.16 -3.38
C LEU A 8 -5.37 18.29 -2.25
N ALA A 9 -6.47 18.72 -1.63
CA ALA A 9 -7.17 17.93 -0.61
C ALA A 9 -7.63 16.57 -1.16
N TYR A 10 -8.22 16.56 -2.36
CA TYR A 10 -8.63 15.31 -3.02
C TYR A 10 -7.45 14.38 -3.28
N LEU A 11 -6.31 14.90 -3.77
CA LEU A 11 -5.12 14.09 -4.04
C LEU A 11 -4.51 13.53 -2.74
N CYS A 12 -4.42 14.33 -1.67
CA CYS A 12 -3.98 13.87 -0.36
C CYS A 12 -4.87 12.75 0.17
N THR A 13 -6.20 12.94 0.16
CA THR A 13 -7.14 11.89 0.56
C THR A 13 -7.02 10.66 -0.32
N ARG A 14 -6.85 10.80 -1.64
CA ARG A 14 -6.70 9.65 -2.55
C ARG A 14 -5.45 8.83 -2.24
N LEU A 15 -4.33 9.50 -1.94
CA LEU A 15 -3.07 8.88 -1.55
C LEU A 15 -3.19 8.14 -0.22
N GLU A 16 -3.89 8.70 0.76
CA GLU A 16 -4.15 8.02 2.05
C GLU A 16 -4.87 6.68 1.90
N HIS A 17 -5.68 6.52 0.84
CA HIS A 17 -6.44 5.29 0.58
C HIS A 17 -5.75 4.35 -0.43
N PHE A 18 -4.65 4.79 -1.06
CA PHE A 18 -4.03 4.07 -2.16
C PHE A 18 -3.49 2.69 -1.74
N ASP A 19 -2.87 2.61 -0.57
CA ASP A 19 -2.33 1.36 -0.03
C ASP A 19 -3.46 0.33 0.18
N ASN A 20 -4.59 0.76 0.76
CA ASN A 20 -5.77 -0.08 0.98
C ASN A 20 -6.39 -0.58 -0.33
N ASP A 21 -6.39 0.24 -1.38
CA ASP A 21 -6.85 -0.17 -2.70
C ASP A 21 -5.92 -1.21 -3.32
N CYS A 22 -4.60 -1.06 -3.13
CA CYS A 22 -3.61 -2.04 -3.59
C CYS A 22 -3.80 -3.40 -2.91
N VAL A 23 -4.02 -3.40 -1.59
CA VAL A 23 -4.34 -4.62 -0.82
C VAL A 23 -5.65 -5.24 -1.29
N THR A 24 -6.69 -4.43 -1.51
CA THR A 24 -7.99 -4.89 -2.01
C THR A 24 -7.87 -5.51 -3.39
N PHE A 25 -7.07 -4.90 -4.28
CA PHE A 25 -6.77 -5.42 -5.59
C PHE A 25 -6.06 -6.78 -5.50
N LEU A 26 -5.05 -6.90 -4.64
CA LEU A 26 -4.33 -8.16 -4.40
C LEU A 26 -5.27 -9.27 -3.92
N ARG A 27 -6.15 -9.00 -2.96
CA ARG A 27 -7.14 -9.98 -2.48
C ARG A 27 -8.10 -10.44 -3.58
N LYS A 28 -8.50 -9.55 -4.49
CA LYS A 28 -9.44 -9.88 -5.56
C LYS A 28 -8.79 -10.62 -6.73
N HIS A 29 -7.53 -10.35 -7.02
CA HIS A 29 -6.89 -10.76 -8.27
C HIS A 29 -5.70 -11.71 -8.10
N SER A 30 -5.11 -11.82 -6.91
CA SER A 30 -3.97 -12.71 -6.65
C SER A 30 -4.41 -13.92 -5.83
N LYS A 31 -4.62 -15.05 -6.51
CA LYS A 31 -4.89 -16.34 -5.86
C LYS A 31 -3.82 -16.69 -4.82
N LYS A 32 -2.54 -16.45 -5.14
CA LYS A 32 -1.42 -16.73 -4.24
C LYS A 32 -1.43 -15.86 -2.98
N TYR A 33 -1.87 -14.60 -3.09
CA TYR A 33 -2.04 -13.72 -1.95
C TYR A 33 -3.10 -14.30 -1.00
N VAL A 34 -4.27 -14.65 -1.53
CA VAL A 34 -5.39 -15.23 -0.74
C VAL A 34 -4.98 -16.55 -0.08
N GLU A 35 -4.33 -17.45 -0.81
CA GLU A 35 -3.84 -18.71 -0.24
C GLU A 35 -2.79 -18.51 0.87
N THR A 36 -2.00 -17.45 0.77
CA THR A 36 -0.99 -17.10 1.79
C THR A 36 -1.67 -16.55 3.04
N GLU A 37 -2.64 -15.64 2.88
CA GLU A 37 -3.46 -15.09 3.96
C GLU A 37 -4.22 -16.22 4.69
N GLN A 38 -4.77 -17.20 3.95
CA GLN A 38 -5.40 -18.39 4.53
C GLN A 38 -4.42 -19.22 5.37
N LYS A 39 -3.23 -19.54 4.84
CA LYS A 39 -2.20 -20.28 5.60
C LYS A 39 -1.73 -19.54 6.85
N MET A 40 -1.68 -18.21 6.81
CA MET A 40 -1.37 -17.41 7.99
C MET A 40 -2.49 -17.53 9.03
N ASN A 41 -3.75 -17.41 8.60
CA ASN A 41 -4.90 -17.55 9.49
C ASN A 41 -4.97 -18.94 10.14
N GLU A 42 -4.67 -20.01 9.41
CA GLU A 42 -4.56 -21.37 9.96
C GLU A 42 -3.51 -21.46 11.07
N ILE A 43 -2.35 -20.78 10.93
CA ILE A 43 -1.33 -20.76 11.98
C ILE A 43 -1.80 -19.95 13.20
N LEU A 44 -2.55 -18.86 12.98
CA LEU A 44 -3.13 -18.02 14.03
C LEU A 44 -4.26 -18.71 14.81
N GLU A 45 -4.79 -19.84 14.35
CA GLU A 45 -5.68 -20.68 15.18
C GLU A 45 -4.92 -21.33 16.34
N HIS A 46 -3.59 -21.44 16.25
CA HIS A 46 -2.76 -21.96 17.34
C HIS A 46 -2.67 -20.94 18.48
N THR A 47 -3.28 -21.26 19.62
CA THR A 47 -3.47 -20.32 20.74
C THR A 47 -2.16 -19.76 21.29
N ALA A 48 -1.10 -20.58 21.37
CA ALA A 48 0.22 -20.10 21.82
C ALA A 48 0.79 -19.02 20.90
N ILE A 49 0.68 -19.20 19.58
CA ILE A 49 1.16 -18.24 18.58
C ILE A 49 0.32 -16.97 18.59
N LYS A 50 -1.01 -17.12 18.64
CA LYS A 50 -1.93 -15.99 18.71
C LYS A 50 -1.69 -15.14 19.97
N ASN A 51 -1.54 -15.78 21.12
CA ASN A 51 -1.29 -15.06 22.37
C ASN A 51 0.07 -14.36 22.37
N PHE A 52 1.09 -14.94 21.75
CA PHE A 52 2.39 -14.29 21.56
C PHE A 52 2.26 -12.95 20.83
N LEU A 53 1.57 -12.98 19.69
CA LEU A 53 1.44 -11.83 18.79
C LEU A 53 0.55 -10.73 19.36
N ILE A 54 -0.40 -11.06 20.24
CA ILE A 54 -1.34 -10.09 20.82
C ILE A 54 -0.82 -9.47 22.12
N ASN A 55 -0.22 -10.27 23.01
CA ASN A 55 0.06 -9.83 24.38
C ASN A 55 1.50 -9.36 24.61
N GLU A 56 2.40 -9.50 23.63
CA GLU A 56 3.84 -9.14 23.71
C GLU A 56 4.60 -9.73 24.93
N ASP A 57 4.00 -10.71 25.62
CA ASP A 57 4.60 -11.37 26.77
C ASP A 57 5.63 -12.42 26.32
N SER A 58 6.67 -12.61 27.14
CA SER A 58 7.61 -13.71 26.94
C SER A 58 6.88 -15.05 27.09
N ILE A 59 6.81 -15.82 26.01
CA ILE A 59 6.28 -17.19 26.04
C ILE A 59 7.37 -18.21 25.77
N TYR A 60 7.18 -19.42 26.31
CA TYR A 60 8.00 -20.57 25.96
C TYR A 60 7.29 -21.35 24.87
N LEU A 61 7.90 -21.38 23.69
CA LEU A 61 7.43 -22.20 22.57
C LEU A 61 8.11 -23.57 22.62
N THR A 62 7.34 -24.61 22.34
CA THR A 62 7.88 -25.90 21.91
C THR A 62 8.60 -25.76 20.56
N GLU A 63 9.42 -26.75 20.19
CA GLU A 63 10.11 -26.75 18.91
C GLU A 63 9.14 -26.65 17.72
N GLU A 64 8.00 -27.33 17.79
CA GLU A 64 6.99 -27.32 16.74
C GLU A 64 6.27 -25.97 16.65
N GLU A 65 5.94 -25.36 17.79
CA GLU A 65 5.36 -24.01 17.80
C GLU A 65 6.38 -22.97 17.30
N HIS A 66 7.67 -23.14 17.61
CA HIS A 66 8.72 -22.27 17.09
C HIS A 66 8.83 -22.36 15.57
N LYS A 67 8.74 -23.58 14.99
CA LYS A 67 8.69 -23.77 13.52
C LYS A 67 7.46 -23.11 12.91
N LEU A 68 6.29 -23.24 13.55
CA LEU A 68 5.05 -22.58 13.12
C LEU A 68 5.18 -21.06 13.16
N PHE A 69 5.77 -20.52 14.21
CA PHE A 69 6.04 -19.08 14.34
C PHE A 69 6.96 -18.57 13.24
N ILE A 70 8.10 -19.23 13.00
CA ILE A 70 9.01 -18.86 11.90
C ILE A 70 8.28 -18.90 10.56
N ARG A 71 7.45 -19.92 10.32
CA ARG A 71 6.64 -20.03 9.11
C ARG A 71 5.67 -18.86 8.98
N TYR A 72 4.99 -18.46 10.06
CA TYR A 72 4.12 -17.30 10.07
C TYR A 72 4.87 -16.02 9.68
N MET A 73 6.01 -15.73 10.32
CA MET A 73 6.85 -14.56 10.00
C MET A 73 7.29 -14.54 8.53
N GLY A 74 7.63 -15.71 7.97
CA GLY A 74 8.00 -15.82 6.56
C GLY A 74 6.84 -15.51 5.60
N LEU A 75 5.62 -15.93 5.94
CA LEU A 75 4.42 -15.64 5.14
C LEU A 75 4.02 -14.17 5.26
N GLU A 76 4.08 -13.59 6.45
CA GLU A 76 3.82 -12.17 6.69
C GLU A 76 4.78 -11.29 5.90
N ASN A 77 6.09 -11.57 5.98
CA ASN A 77 7.09 -10.83 5.21
C ASN A 77 6.89 -10.97 3.70
N TYR A 78 6.43 -12.13 3.22
CA TYR A 78 6.10 -12.32 1.81
C TYR A 78 4.92 -11.44 1.37
N LEU A 79 3.83 -11.38 2.16
CA LEU A 79 2.70 -10.51 1.87
C LEU A 79 3.10 -9.03 1.89
N TYR A 80 3.81 -8.61 2.95
CA TYR A 80 4.32 -7.25 3.07
C TYR A 80 5.20 -6.84 1.88
N THR A 81 6.11 -7.72 1.43
CA THR A 81 6.96 -7.44 0.27
C THR A 81 6.13 -7.31 -1.01
N LEU A 82 5.12 -8.17 -1.18
CA LEU A 82 4.25 -8.14 -2.36
C LEU A 82 3.39 -6.88 -2.42
N GLU A 83 2.81 -6.48 -1.29
CA GLU A 83 2.05 -5.24 -1.16
C GLU A 83 2.91 -4.03 -1.52
N ASN A 84 4.09 -3.90 -0.91
CA ASN A 84 5.02 -2.80 -1.21
C ASN A 84 5.47 -2.79 -2.67
N ALA A 85 5.71 -3.96 -3.28
CA ALA A 85 6.07 -4.03 -4.69
C ALA A 85 4.94 -3.53 -5.60
N VAL A 86 3.69 -3.87 -5.29
CA VAL A 86 2.52 -3.40 -6.04
C VAL A 86 2.31 -1.90 -5.83
N ILE A 87 2.39 -1.40 -4.59
CA ILE A 87 2.31 0.02 -4.28
C ILE A 87 3.40 0.80 -5.02
N TYR A 88 4.64 0.32 -5.03
CA TYR A 88 5.74 0.94 -5.75
C TYR A 88 5.50 0.98 -7.26
N LEU A 89 5.11 -0.15 -7.87
CA LEU A 89 4.87 -0.24 -9.32
C LEU A 89 3.70 0.63 -9.76
N LEU A 90 2.59 0.63 -9.01
CA LEU A 90 1.43 1.48 -9.30
C LEU A 90 1.72 2.95 -9.01
N GLY A 91 2.47 3.25 -7.95
CA GLY A 91 2.96 4.60 -7.65
C GLY A 91 3.87 5.14 -8.76
N CYS A 92 4.73 4.30 -9.36
CA CYS A 92 5.54 4.70 -10.53
C CYS A 92 4.67 5.00 -11.76
N HIS A 93 3.63 4.19 -12.00
CA HIS A 93 2.66 4.45 -13.06
C HIS A 93 1.94 5.78 -12.84
N ASP A 94 1.45 6.03 -11.62
CA ASP A 94 0.77 7.28 -11.27
C ASP A 94 1.71 8.48 -11.26
N THR A 95 3.00 8.31 -10.96
CA THR A 95 4.00 9.37 -11.07
C THR A 95 4.08 9.91 -12.50
N THR A 96 3.90 9.05 -13.50
CA THR A 96 3.93 9.46 -14.92
C THR A 96 2.69 10.29 -15.27
N ILE A 97 1.52 9.92 -14.73
CA ILE A 97 0.26 10.66 -14.90
C ILE A 97 0.31 11.99 -14.13
N LEU A 98 0.81 11.98 -12.91
CA LEU A 98 1.02 13.20 -12.12
C LEU A 98 2.03 14.12 -12.80
N GLN A 99 3.11 13.58 -13.38
CA GLN A 99 4.06 14.36 -14.17
C GLN A 99 3.43 14.97 -15.42
N SER A 100 2.57 14.26 -16.15
CA SER A 100 1.86 14.84 -17.30
C SER A 100 0.91 15.94 -16.88
N ILE A 101 0.17 15.74 -15.78
CA ILE A 101 -0.73 16.74 -15.20
C ILE A 101 0.08 17.98 -14.77
N PHE A 102 1.19 17.81 -14.05
CA PHE A 102 2.08 18.91 -13.67
C PHE A 102 2.72 19.61 -14.87
N HIS A 103 3.02 18.87 -15.94
CA HIS A 103 3.55 19.45 -17.17
C HIS A 103 2.50 20.29 -17.91
N GLU A 104 1.25 19.81 -18.02
CA GLU A 104 0.12 20.58 -18.53
C GLU A 104 -0.09 21.86 -17.71
N PHE A 105 -0.06 21.77 -16.37
CA PHE A 105 -0.14 22.93 -15.49
C PHE A 105 1.00 23.94 -15.70
N LYS A 106 2.23 23.47 -15.94
CA LYS A 106 3.38 24.34 -16.26
C LYS A 106 3.17 25.08 -17.58
N ASN A 107 2.67 24.37 -18.60
CA ASN A 107 2.46 24.91 -19.93
C ASN A 107 1.26 25.90 -19.97
N GLU A 108 0.20 25.67 -19.18
CA GLU A 108 -0.90 26.63 -19.01
C GLU A 108 -0.42 27.95 -18.38
N LYS A 109 0.51 27.89 -17.41
CA LYS A 109 1.11 29.11 -16.84
C LYS A 109 1.91 29.90 -17.88
N GLU A 110 2.77 29.25 -18.66
CA GLU A 110 3.55 29.92 -19.71
C GLU A 110 2.64 30.60 -20.77
N SER A 111 1.54 29.96 -21.14
CA SER A 111 0.52 30.51 -22.07
C SER A 111 -0.24 31.72 -21.52
N MET A 112 -0.56 31.74 -20.22
CA MET A 112 -1.20 32.88 -19.58
C MET A 112 -0.27 34.10 -19.46
N PHE A 113 1.01 33.90 -19.18
CA PHE A 113 1.98 35.01 -19.09
C PHE A 113 2.26 35.64 -20.45
N GLN A 114 2.36 34.85 -21.53
CA GLN A 114 2.53 35.38 -22.89
C GLN A 114 1.34 36.23 -23.36
N LYS A 115 0.11 35.87 -23.00
CA LYS A 115 -1.09 36.66 -23.32
C LYS A 115 -1.21 37.97 -22.56
N THR A 116 -0.45 38.15 -21.48
CA THR A 116 -0.49 39.36 -20.65
C THR A 116 0.56 40.39 -21.07
N GLU A 117 1.55 40.00 -21.88
CA GLU A 117 2.61 40.90 -22.39
C GLU A 117 2.29 41.50 -23.78
N GLU A 118 1.18 41.09 -24.43
CA GLU A 118 0.72 41.63 -25.73
C GLU A 118 -0.43 42.67 -25.62
N GLN A 119 -0.67 43.25 -24.45
CA GLN A 119 -1.61 44.39 -24.25
C GLN A 119 -0.89 45.63 -23.73
#